data_AF-A0A3L7W4T8-F1
#
_entry.id   AF-A0A3L7W4T8-F1
#
_cell.length_a   1.000
_cell.length_b   1.000
_cell.length_c   1.000
_cell.angle_alpha   90.00
_cell.angle_beta   90.00
_cell.angle_gamma   90.00
#
_symmetry.space_group_name_H-M   'P 1'
#
loop_
_entity.id
_entity.type
_entity.pdbx_description
1 polymer ?
#
loop_
_entity_poly.entity_id
_entity_poly.type
_entity_poly.pdbx_seq_one_letter_code
_entity_poly.pdbx_strand_id
1 'polypeptide(L)'
;MKVRSLFSARGLRDRIALIAAAAIALVFIATFARSLIGALDARAAVDRLRNENAALQEQVDALAAERLLLGDRAFLELLARGYGLGSPLEHPFALTADAPELPIDAPGSAARRLATPRVNQSPLERWLEILFGG
;
A
#
# COMPACT_ATOMS: atom_id res chain seq x y z
N MET A 1 -3.66 -73.14 -51.51
CA MET A 1 -3.52 -72.66 -50.12
C MET A 1 -3.32 -71.15 -50.14
N LYS A 2 -4.30 -70.42 -49.58
CA LYS A 2 -4.39 -68.95 -49.55
C LYS A 2 -3.93 -68.50 -48.16
N VAL A 3 -2.92 -67.63 -48.08
CA VAL A 3 -2.75 -66.76 -46.91
C VAL A 3 -2.51 -65.35 -47.43
N ARG A 4 -3.59 -64.58 -47.48
CA ARG A 4 -3.60 -63.13 -47.76
C ARG A 4 -2.99 -62.41 -46.56
N SER A 5 -1.70 -62.07 -46.63
CA SER A 5 -1.09 -61.06 -45.77
C SER A 5 -1.35 -59.66 -46.35
N LEU A 6 -2.61 -59.23 -46.30
CA LEU A 6 -3.00 -57.83 -46.53
C LEU A 6 -3.49 -57.22 -45.21
N PHE A 7 -2.68 -57.34 -44.16
CA PHE A 7 -2.86 -56.53 -42.96
C PHE A 7 -2.25 -55.14 -43.19
N SER A 8 -3.04 -54.31 -43.89
CA SER A 8 -3.15 -52.86 -43.75
C SER A 8 -1.88 -52.03 -43.54
N ALA A 9 -1.10 -51.86 -44.62
CA ALA A 9 -0.13 -50.75 -44.72
C ALA A 9 -0.80 -49.37 -44.52
N ARG A 10 -2.12 -49.27 -44.73
CA ARG A 10 -2.93 -48.06 -44.51
C ARG A 10 -3.13 -47.74 -43.03
N GLY A 11 -3.45 -48.73 -42.21
CA GLY A 11 -3.66 -48.56 -40.77
C GLY A 11 -2.38 -48.24 -39.99
N LEU A 12 -1.23 -48.72 -40.45
CA LEU A 12 0.06 -48.33 -39.87
C LEU A 12 0.39 -46.86 -40.17
N ARG A 13 0.14 -46.40 -41.41
CA ARG A 13 0.32 -44.99 -41.81
C ARG A 13 -0.60 -44.05 -41.03
N ASP A 14 -1.86 -44.42 -40.86
CA ASP A 14 -2.83 -43.61 -40.10
C ASP A 14 -2.44 -43.52 -38.61
N ARG A 15 -1.94 -44.60 -38.02
CA ARG A 15 -1.43 -44.59 -36.64
C ARG A 15 -0.18 -43.71 -36.49
N ILE A 16 0.76 -43.79 -37.43
CA ILE A 16 1.96 -42.95 -37.44
C ILE A 16 1.57 -41.47 -37.60
N ALA A 17 0.63 -41.16 -38.49
CA ALA A 17 0.14 -39.79 -38.68
C ALA A 17 -0.50 -39.24 -37.40
N LEU A 18 -1.28 -40.06 -36.69
CA LEU A 18 -1.93 -39.66 -35.44
C LEU A 18 -0.91 -39.42 -34.31
N ILE A 19 0.11 -40.28 -34.20
CA ILE A 19 1.22 -40.09 -33.26
C ILE A 19 2.01 -38.83 -33.59
N ALA A 20 2.32 -38.59 -34.87
CA ALA A 20 3.03 -37.40 -35.30
C ALA A 20 2.23 -36.12 -35.00
N ALA A 21 0.92 -36.12 -35.27
CA ALA A 21 0.05 -35.00 -34.95
C ALA A 21 -0.02 -34.75 -33.43
N ALA A 22 -0.11 -35.81 -32.62
CA ALA A 22 -0.09 -35.70 -31.17
C ALA A 22 1.24 -35.13 -30.65
N ALA A 23 2.37 -35.56 -31.21
CA ALA A 23 3.69 -35.04 -30.87
C ALA A 23 3.82 -33.55 -31.20
N ILE A 24 3.34 -33.13 -32.38
CA ILE A 24 3.33 -31.71 -32.78
C ILE A 24 2.44 -30.89 -31.84
N ALA A 25 1.25 -31.38 -31.52
CA ALA A 25 0.34 -30.71 -30.59
C ALA A 25 0.98 -30.54 -29.21
N LEU A 26 1.66 -31.58 -28.70
CA LEU A 26 2.37 -31.52 -27.43
C LEU A 26 3.48 -30.45 -27.44
N VAL A 27 4.30 -30.42 -28.49
CA VAL A 27 5.35 -29.40 -28.66
C VAL A 27 4.74 -28.00 -28.71
N PHE A 28 3.65 -27.82 -29.45
CA PHE A 28 2.95 -26.53 -29.54
C PHE A 28 2.41 -26.08 -28.18
N ILE A 29 1.78 -26.97 -27.42
CA ILE A 29 1.28 -26.66 -26.08
C ILE A 29 2.44 -26.26 -25.15
N ALA A 30 3.56 -26.98 -25.21
CA ALA A 30 4.73 -26.69 -24.39
C ALA A 30 5.35 -25.32 -24.72
N THR A 31 5.50 -24.96 -26.00
CA THR A 31 6.05 -23.65 -26.41
C THR A 31 5.07 -22.52 -26.14
N PHE A 32 3.78 -22.74 -26.33
CA PHE A 32 2.73 -21.79 -26.00
C PHE A 32 2.68 -21.51 -24.50
N ALA A 33 2.72 -22.55 -23.65
CA ALA A 33 2.78 -22.40 -22.20
C ALA A 33 4.01 -21.60 -21.77
N ARG A 34 5.19 -21.88 -22.34
CA ARG A 34 6.40 -21.12 -22.06
C ARG A 34 6.29 -19.65 -22.47
N SER A 35 5.68 -19.38 -23.62
CA SER A 35 5.46 -18.01 -24.11
C SER A 35 4.48 -17.25 -23.21
N LEU A 36 3.42 -17.93 -22.75
CA LEU A 36 2.45 -17.36 -21.84
C LEU A 36 3.07 -17.02 -20.49
N ILE A 37 3.88 -17.91 -19.92
CA ILE A 37 4.60 -17.66 -18.66
C ILE A 37 5.51 -16.43 -18.80
N GLY A 38 6.31 -16.35 -19.87
CA GLY A 38 7.17 -15.19 -20.11
C GLY A 38 6.40 -13.87 -20.25
N ALA A 39 5.23 -13.90 -20.91
CA ALA A 39 4.36 -12.74 -21.02
C ALA A 39 3.74 -12.32 -19.68
N LEU A 40 3.38 -13.29 -18.83
CA LEU A 40 2.85 -13.03 -17.49
C LEU A 40 3.91 -12.44 -16.56
N ASP A 41 5.14 -12.98 -16.58
CA ASP A 41 6.25 -12.47 -15.78
C ASP A 41 6.62 -11.03 -16.18
N ALA A 42 6.67 -10.75 -17.48
CA ALA A 42 6.91 -9.40 -17.98
C ALA A 42 5.81 -8.42 -17.55
N ARG A 43 4.53 -8.86 -17.57
CA ARG A 43 3.41 -8.05 -17.08
C ARG A 43 3.51 -7.78 -15.58
N ALA A 44 3.79 -8.82 -14.78
CA ALA A 44 3.95 -8.69 -13.34
C ALA A 44 5.10 -7.75 -12.98
N ALA A 45 6.21 -7.79 -13.73
CA ALA A 45 7.33 -6.87 -13.56
C ALA A 45 6.93 -5.41 -13.89
N VAL A 46 6.19 -5.19 -14.98
CA VAL A 46 5.69 -3.85 -15.35
C VAL A 46 4.73 -3.31 -14.30
N ASP A 47 3.80 -4.12 -13.82
CA ASP A 47 2.83 -3.70 -12.80
C ASP A 47 3.53 -3.41 -11.47
N ARG A 48 4.54 -4.21 -11.09
CA ARG A 48 5.39 -3.92 -9.93
C ARG A 48 6.08 -2.57 -10.07
N LEU A 49 6.76 -2.30 -11.18
CA LEU A 49 7.46 -1.03 -11.42
C LEU A 49 6.50 0.17 -11.43
N ARG A 50 5.29 0.00 -11.95
CA ARG A 50 4.25 1.05 -11.90
C ARG A 50 3.82 1.35 -10.48
N ASN A 51 3.60 0.33 -9.66
CA ASN A 51 3.21 0.50 -8.26
C ASN A 51 4.34 1.14 -7.45
N GLU A 52 5.59 0.72 -7.66
CA GLU A 52 6.76 1.32 -7.03
C GLU A 52 6.91 2.80 -7.43
N ASN A 53 6.77 3.12 -8.72
CA ASN A 53 6.81 4.51 -9.18
C ASN A 53 5.67 5.36 -8.61
N ALA A 54 4.46 4.81 -8.50
CA ALA A 54 3.33 5.53 -7.90
C ALA A 54 3.60 5.85 -6.41
N ALA A 55 4.13 4.88 -5.66
CA ALA A 55 4.51 5.08 -4.26
C ALA A 55 5.67 6.07 -4.09
N LEU A 56 6.63 6.08 -5.01
CA LEU A 56 7.71 7.07 -5.01
C LEU A 56 7.20 8.47 -5.35
N GLN A 57 6.27 8.58 -6.30
CA GLN A 57 5.67 9.87 -6.66
C GLN A 57 4.90 10.48 -5.48
N GLU A 58 4.11 9.67 -4.75
CA GLU A 58 3.40 10.12 -3.55
C GLU A 58 4.36 10.65 -2.48
N GLN A 59 5.51 9.97 -2.28
CA GLN A 59 6.54 10.45 -1.37
C GLN A 59 7.18 11.76 -1.83
N VAL A 60 7.46 11.89 -3.13
CA VAL A 60 8.00 13.13 -3.73
C VAL A 60 7.02 14.29 -3.51
N ASP A 61 5.73 14.06 -3.74
CA ASP A 61 4.69 15.08 -3.58
C ASP A 61 4.55 15.50 -2.11
N ALA A 62 4.57 14.54 -1.17
CA ALA A 62 4.56 14.81 0.26
C ALA A 62 5.79 15.61 0.71
N LEU A 63 6.99 15.21 0.28
CA LEU A 63 8.24 15.91 0.59
C LEU A 63 8.30 17.31 -0.04
N ALA A 64 7.72 17.49 -1.24
CA ALA A 64 7.62 18.79 -1.87
C ALA A 64 6.70 19.72 -1.07
N ALA A 65 5.55 19.22 -0.59
CA ALA A 65 4.66 19.97 0.27
C ALA A 65 5.33 20.36 1.60
N GLU A 66 6.06 19.44 2.22
CA GLU A 66 6.83 19.72 3.45
C GLU A 66 7.91 20.78 3.21
N ARG A 67 8.64 20.69 2.08
CA ARG A 67 9.64 21.71 1.71
C ARG A 67 9.04 23.10 1.55
N LEU A 68 7.83 23.20 1.00
CA LEU A 68 7.13 24.49 0.90
C LEU A 68 6.82 25.07 2.29
N LEU A 69 6.38 24.23 3.22
CA LEU A 69 6.11 24.65 4.61
C LEU A 69 7.38 25.06 5.35
N LEU A 70 8.46 24.30 5.21
CA LEU A 70 9.76 24.63 5.82
C LEU A 70 10.41 25.87 5.21
N GLY A 71 10.10 26.19 3.95
CA GLY A 71 10.52 27.42 3.30
C GLY A 71 9.72 28.66 3.75
N ASP A 72 8.57 28.47 4.40
CA ASP A 72 7.76 29.56 4.91
C ASP A 72 8.30 30.08 6.25
N ARG A 73 8.77 31.32 6.24
CA ARG A 73 9.29 32.01 7.41
C ARG A 73 8.25 32.10 8.54
N ALA A 74 6.97 32.31 8.21
CA ALA A 74 5.92 32.42 9.23
C ALA A 74 5.71 31.10 9.97
N PHE A 75 5.80 29.99 9.26
CA PHE A 75 5.74 28.65 9.86
C PHE A 75 6.94 28.39 10.78
N LEU A 76 8.15 28.73 10.35
CA LEU A 76 9.36 28.62 11.17
C LEU A 76 9.30 29.49 12.43
N GLU A 77 8.76 30.72 12.32
CA GLU A 77 8.57 31.62 13.46
C GLU A 77 7.55 31.05 14.47
N LEU A 78 6.46 30.44 13.98
CA LEU A 78 5.49 29.75 14.84
C LEU A 78 6.12 28.54 15.57
N LEU A 79 6.91 27.74 14.86
CA LEU A 79 7.60 26.59 15.45
C LEU A 79 8.62 27.05 16.50
N ALA A 80 9.41 28.07 16.17
CA ALA A 80 10.37 28.68 17.08
C ALA A 80 9.70 29.20 18.35
N ARG A 81 8.52 29.83 18.24
CA ARG A 81 7.72 30.27 19.40
C ARG A 81 7.32 29.10 20.32
N GLY A 82 6.95 27.95 19.75
CA GLY A 82 6.63 26.75 20.52
C GLY A 82 7.81 26.19 21.33
N TYR A 83 9.04 26.39 20.86
CA TYR A 83 10.28 26.01 21.55
C TYR A 83 10.90 27.14 22.40
N GLY A 84 10.22 28.29 22.52
CA GLY A 84 10.75 29.46 23.24
C GLY A 84 11.90 30.18 22.52
N LEU A 85 12.13 29.89 21.23
CA LEU A 85 13.10 30.50 20.34
C LEU A 85 12.48 31.58 19.43
N GLY A 86 11.28 32.04 19.78
CA GLY A 86 10.57 33.11 19.08
C GLY A 86 11.29 34.46 19.18
N SER A 87 10.63 35.53 18.72
CA SER A 87 11.20 36.88 18.82
C SER A 87 11.52 37.24 20.27
N PRO A 88 12.64 37.93 20.57
CA PRO A 88 12.93 38.42 21.93
C PRO A 88 11.89 39.43 22.45
N LEU A 89 10.99 39.92 21.59
CA LEU A 89 9.85 40.77 21.95
C LEU A 89 8.56 39.98 22.19
N GLU A 90 8.55 38.67 21.96
CA GLU A 90 7.37 37.83 22.21
C GLU A 90 7.29 37.43 23.68
N HIS A 91 6.15 37.73 24.30
CA HIS A 91 5.83 37.27 25.63
C HIS A 91 4.96 36.01 25.54
N PRO A 92 5.43 34.85 26.03
CA PRO A 92 4.59 33.67 26.09
C PRO A 92 3.36 33.95 26.96
N PHE A 93 2.19 33.52 26.50
CA PHE A 93 0.98 33.56 27.32
C PHE A 93 1.16 32.56 28.48
N ALA A 94 1.52 33.09 29.64
CA ALA A 94 1.57 32.36 30.89
C ALA A 94 0.61 33.03 31.88
N LEU A 95 -0.19 32.22 32.56
CA LEU A 95 -0.91 32.71 33.72
C LEU A 95 0.10 33.00 34.83
N THR A 96 -0.06 34.14 35.50
CA THR A 96 0.73 34.45 36.69
C THR A 96 0.45 33.40 37.76
N ALA A 97 1.41 33.12 38.65
CA ALA A 97 1.23 32.12 39.71
C ALA A 97 0.02 32.44 40.61
N ASP A 98 -0.30 33.72 40.76
CA ASP A 98 -1.45 34.22 41.52
C ASP A 98 -2.70 34.47 40.67
N ALA A 99 -2.74 33.97 39.43
CA ALA A 99 -3.92 34.11 38.58
C ALA A 99 -5.10 33.37 39.24
N PRO A 100 -6.28 34.01 39.36
CA PRO A 100 -7.47 33.36 39.90
C PRO A 100 -7.84 32.15 39.05
N GLU A 101 -8.35 31.10 39.70
CA GLU A 101 -8.81 29.90 39.00
C GLU A 101 -9.84 30.27 37.93
N LEU A 102 -9.72 29.67 36.74
CA LEU A 102 -10.69 29.91 35.67
C LEU A 102 -12.09 29.48 36.13
N PRO A 103 -13.12 30.32 35.91
CA PRO A 103 -14.51 29.95 36.14
C PRO A 103 -14.87 28.63 35.44
N ILE A 104 -15.77 27.85 36.06
CA ILE A 104 -16.16 26.52 35.56
C ILE A 104 -16.71 26.56 34.13
N ASP A 105 -17.35 27.65 33.74
CA ASP A 105 -17.99 27.90 32.45
C ASP A 105 -17.08 28.58 31.43
N ALA A 106 -15.85 28.96 31.82
CA ALA A 106 -14.88 29.56 30.92
C ALA A 106 -14.33 28.53 29.92
N PRO A 107 -14.15 28.90 28.64
CA PRO A 107 -13.43 28.06 27.68
C PRO A 107 -11.98 27.86 28.15
N GLY A 108 -11.52 26.60 28.19
CA GLY A 108 -10.17 26.25 28.68
C GLY A 108 -10.08 26.02 30.20
N SER A 109 -11.19 26.11 30.95
CA SER A 109 -11.20 25.72 32.36
C SER A 109 -10.89 24.24 32.55
N ALA A 110 -10.24 23.86 33.66
CA ALA A 110 -9.90 22.46 33.94
C ALA A 110 -11.14 21.55 34.01
N ALA A 111 -12.28 22.10 34.43
CA ALA A 111 -13.58 21.42 34.48
C ALA A 111 -14.24 21.24 33.10
N ARG A 112 -13.96 22.14 32.15
CA ARG A 112 -14.35 22.04 30.75
C ARG A 112 -13.21 21.49 29.87
N ARG A 113 -12.22 20.78 30.45
CA ARG A 113 -11.46 19.82 29.64
C ARG A 113 -12.49 18.94 29.00
N LEU A 114 -12.55 18.96 27.67
CA LEU A 114 -13.34 18.02 26.87
C LEU A 114 -13.17 16.68 27.57
N ALA A 115 -14.24 16.22 28.22
CA ALA A 115 -14.32 14.89 28.74
C ALA A 115 -14.33 14.00 27.50
N THR A 116 -13.17 13.87 26.87
CA THR A 116 -12.79 12.66 26.19
C THR A 116 -12.73 11.71 27.37
N PRO A 117 -13.69 10.78 27.51
CA PRO A 117 -13.46 9.69 28.43
C PRO A 117 -12.09 9.16 28.05
N ARG A 118 -11.17 9.04 29.01
CA ARG A 118 -10.00 8.19 28.78
C ARG A 118 -10.58 6.79 28.62
N VAL A 119 -11.01 6.48 27.40
CA VAL A 119 -11.22 5.11 26.99
C VAL A 119 -9.81 4.55 26.95
N ASN A 120 -9.40 3.95 28.06
CA ASN A 120 -8.16 3.19 28.20
C ASN A 120 -8.20 1.91 27.35
N GLN A 121 -8.88 1.90 26.21
CA GLN A 121 -8.74 0.82 25.25
C GLN A 121 -7.47 1.10 24.46
N SER A 122 -6.54 0.16 24.53
CA SER A 122 -5.39 0.15 23.65
C SER A 122 -5.87 0.11 22.19
N PRO A 123 -5.12 0.70 21.23
CA PRO A 123 -5.44 0.57 19.81
C PRO A 123 -5.64 -0.90 19.40
N LEU A 124 -4.90 -1.83 20.01
CA LEU A 124 -5.00 -3.26 19.78
C LEU A 124 -6.38 -3.83 20.16
N GLU A 125 -6.92 -3.47 21.33
CA GLU A 125 -8.26 -3.93 21.76
C GLU A 125 -9.35 -3.48 20.79
N ARG A 126 -9.25 -2.26 20.26
CA ARG A 126 -10.21 -1.76 19.26
C ARG A 126 -10.11 -2.53 17.94
N TRP A 127 -8.91 -2.89 17.52
CA TRP A 127 -8.72 -3.75 16.33
C TRP A 127 -9.28 -5.16 16.54
N LEU A 128 -9.09 -5.74 17.73
CA LEU A 128 -9.62 -7.06 18.06
C LEU A 128 -11.16 -7.06 18.09
N GLU A 129 -11.78 -6.02 18.64
CA GLU A 129 -13.24 -5.87 18.64
C GLU A 129 -13.80 -5.76 17.21
N ILE A 130 -13.14 -5.02 16.32
CA ILE A 130 -13.53 -4.91 14.91
C ILE A 130 -13.39 -6.24 14.16
N LEU A 131 -12.32 -7.00 14.44
CA LEU A 131 -12.03 -8.24 13.73
C LEU A 131 -12.84 -9.44 14.22
N PHE A 132 -13.21 -9.45 15.50
CA PHE A 132 -13.83 -10.61 16.14
C PHE A 132 -15.26 -10.36 16.66
N GLY A 133 -15.75 -9.12 16.60
CA GLY A 133 -17.13 -8.76 16.95
C GLY A 133 -17.41 -8.92 18.44
N GLY A 134 -17.13 -7.86 19.22
CA GLY A 134 -17.62 -7.73 20.59
C GLY A 134 -19.12 -7.49 20.66
#